data_AF-A0A3M1TPR3-F1
#
_entry.id   AF-A0A3M1TPR3-F1
#
_cell.length_a   1.000
_cell.length_b   1.000
_cell.length_c   1.000
_cell.angle_alpha   90.00
_cell.angle_beta   90.00
_cell.angle_gamma   90.00
#
_symmetry.space_group_name_H-M   'P 1'
#
loop_
_entity.id
_entity.type
_entity.pdbx_description
1 polymer ?
#
loop_
_entity_poly.entity_id
_entity_poly.type
_entity_poly.pdbx_seq_one_letter_code
_entity_poly.pdbx_strand_id
1 'polypeptide(L)'
;MLHIIDRTEQTADIDTSRQRSRRTGRFLPIFGSQGRRRTRSVRDIDCIVLHATGFSRIDAPGRDRSGSEQDDFDHTIAHFVVRQNGDVIRLRPYEVLLNNTLAESSVSIEFEGNFPPFDEIQRNRIGRSRHTLPLVQLFAGRALVQHIVQELNTVEMIFGHRQKTTLGAGRANCPGPYVWYNVGKWAVETLGLRNSGHGAEMIPVEWLDNRLDLLWGDVTPDFPTDEVSFRNMIQDLSNGQFY
;
A
#
# COMPACT_ATOMS: atom_id res chain seq x y z
N MET A 1 -10.84 10.29 -11.48
CA MET A 1 -11.62 9.05 -11.30
C MET A 1 -10.64 7.97 -10.88
N LEU A 2 -10.90 7.21 -9.80
CA LEU A 2 -10.01 6.13 -9.38
C LEU A 2 -10.06 5.00 -10.43
N HIS A 3 -8.93 4.68 -11.04
CA HIS A 3 -8.82 3.59 -12.01
C HIS A 3 -8.33 2.33 -11.30
N ILE A 4 -9.21 1.32 -11.18
CA ILE A 4 -8.89 0.02 -10.58
C ILE A 4 -8.81 -1.02 -11.69
N ILE A 5 -7.64 -1.65 -11.83
CA ILE A 5 -7.41 -2.81 -12.68
C ILE A 5 -7.78 -4.05 -11.86
N ASP A 6 -8.93 -4.67 -12.15
CA ASP A 6 -9.36 -5.88 -11.46
C ASP A 6 -8.64 -7.11 -12.01
N ARG A 7 -7.88 -7.80 -11.14
CA ARG A 7 -7.14 -9.03 -11.44
C ARG A 7 -7.59 -10.21 -10.58
N THR A 8 -8.75 -10.12 -9.95
CA THR A 8 -9.22 -11.13 -9.00
C THR A 8 -9.41 -12.50 -9.66
N GLU A 9 -9.85 -12.56 -10.92
CA GLU A 9 -9.98 -13.81 -11.69
C GLU A 9 -8.60 -14.39 -12.06
N GLN A 10 -7.71 -13.56 -12.59
CA GLN A 10 -6.36 -13.96 -13.05
C GLN A 10 -5.52 -14.53 -11.91
N THR A 11 -5.78 -14.07 -10.69
CA THR A 11 -5.02 -14.47 -9.52
C THR A 11 -5.79 -15.40 -8.60
N ALA A 12 -6.94 -15.90 -9.05
CA ALA A 12 -7.82 -16.77 -8.26
C ALA A 12 -7.14 -18.08 -7.84
N ASP A 13 -6.28 -18.62 -8.70
CA ASP A 13 -5.60 -19.90 -8.51
C ASP A 13 -4.17 -19.79 -7.96
N ILE A 14 -3.72 -18.56 -7.64
CA ILE A 14 -2.39 -18.32 -7.08
C ILE A 14 -2.48 -18.40 -5.56
N ASP A 15 -1.90 -19.48 -5.02
CA ASP A 15 -1.93 -19.83 -3.60
C ASP A 15 -0.63 -19.51 -2.83
N THR A 16 0.45 -19.21 -3.56
CA THR A 16 1.79 -19.05 -3.03
C THR A 16 2.39 -17.71 -3.44
N SER A 17 2.96 -17.02 -2.46
CA SER A 17 3.62 -15.75 -2.69
C SER A 17 5.05 -15.96 -3.20
N ARG A 18 5.65 -14.92 -3.79
CA ARG A 18 7.09 -14.90 -4.07
C ARG A 18 7.94 -14.59 -2.83
N GLN A 19 7.32 -14.28 -1.69
CA GLN A 19 8.01 -14.03 -0.44
C GLN A 19 8.39 -15.36 0.23
N ARG A 20 9.59 -15.41 0.82
CA ARG A 20 10.07 -16.61 1.53
C ARG A 20 10.10 -16.39 3.04
N SER A 21 9.69 -17.42 3.78
CA SER A 21 9.86 -17.48 5.23
C SER A 21 11.35 -17.44 5.59
N ARG A 22 11.75 -16.52 6.47
CA ARG A 22 13.13 -16.49 7.00
C ARG A 22 13.49 -17.74 7.80
N ARG A 23 12.50 -18.41 8.40
CA ARG A 23 12.72 -19.60 9.23
C ARG A 23 12.88 -20.88 8.39
N THR A 24 12.11 -21.01 7.32
CA THR A 24 12.02 -22.27 6.58
C THR A 24 12.52 -22.19 5.14
N GLY A 25 12.79 -20.98 4.62
CA GLY A 25 13.17 -20.74 3.23
C GLY A 25 12.05 -21.00 2.20
N ARG A 26 10.90 -21.53 2.63
CA ARG A 26 9.75 -21.85 1.77
C ARG A 26 8.99 -20.58 1.39
N PHE A 27 8.35 -20.62 0.23
CA PHE A 27 7.39 -19.58 -0.16
C PHE A 27 6.25 -19.52 0.85
N LEU A 28 5.83 -18.30 1.20
CA LEU A 28 4.70 -18.10 2.10
C LEU A 28 3.39 -18.34 1.35
N PRO A 29 2.42 -19.07 1.93
CA PRO A 29 1.09 -19.14 1.36
C PRO A 29 0.46 -17.74 1.32
N ILE A 30 -0.32 -17.46 0.29
CA ILE A 30 -1.12 -16.23 0.17
C ILE A 30 -2.31 -16.29 1.12
N PHE A 31 -2.91 -17.48 1.30
CA PHE A 31 -4.12 -17.66 2.08
C PHE A 31 -3.85 -18.36 3.42
N GLY A 32 -4.12 -17.66 4.53
CA GLY A 32 -4.06 -18.19 5.89
C GLY A 32 -2.74 -18.87 6.30
N SER A 33 -2.62 -19.26 7.57
CA SER A 33 -1.45 -20.00 8.06
C SER A 33 -1.42 -21.47 7.58
N GLN A 34 -2.56 -22.01 7.17
CA GLN A 34 -2.71 -23.39 6.70
C GLN A 34 -2.67 -23.52 5.16
N GLY A 35 -2.48 -22.42 4.41
CA GLY A 35 -2.43 -22.46 2.95
C GLY A 35 -3.78 -22.72 2.26
N ARG A 36 -4.89 -22.65 3.01
CA ARG A 36 -6.25 -22.86 2.47
C ARG A 36 -6.94 -21.53 2.29
N ARG A 37 -7.55 -21.34 1.12
CA ARG A 37 -8.46 -20.21 0.87
C ARG A 37 -9.63 -20.32 1.83
N ARG A 38 -9.72 -19.36 2.74
CA ARG A 38 -10.87 -19.16 3.63
C ARG A 38 -11.48 -17.81 3.30
N THR A 39 -12.76 -17.68 3.58
CA THR A 39 -13.51 -16.44 3.39
C THR A 39 -14.05 -15.90 4.72
N ARG A 40 -14.40 -14.62 4.73
CA ARG A 40 -15.13 -13.90 5.78
C ARG A 40 -16.30 -13.13 5.19
N SER A 41 -17.21 -12.64 6.04
CA SER A 41 -18.19 -11.66 5.58
C SER A 41 -17.48 -10.33 5.36
N VAL A 42 -17.89 -9.58 4.33
CA VAL A 42 -17.44 -8.19 4.16
C VAL A 42 -17.83 -7.31 5.36
N ARG A 43 -18.89 -7.69 6.10
CA ARG A 43 -19.32 -6.98 7.33
C ARG A 43 -18.35 -7.16 8.50
N ASP A 44 -17.50 -8.17 8.45
CA ASP A 44 -16.49 -8.42 9.48
C ASP A 44 -15.23 -7.55 9.25
N ILE A 45 -15.18 -6.81 8.14
CA ILE A 45 -14.07 -5.94 7.77
C ILE A 45 -14.25 -4.58 8.42
N ASP A 46 -13.43 -4.25 9.41
CA ASP A 46 -13.51 -3.00 10.15
C ASP A 46 -12.26 -2.12 10.01
N CYS A 47 -11.24 -2.60 9.31
CA CYS A 47 -9.98 -1.87 9.19
C CYS A 47 -9.27 -2.02 7.85
N ILE A 48 -8.35 -1.09 7.60
CA ILE A 48 -7.39 -1.14 6.50
C ILE A 48 -5.98 -1.29 7.10
N VAL A 49 -5.15 -2.13 6.51
CA VAL A 49 -3.72 -2.23 6.84
C VAL A 49 -2.90 -1.82 5.63
N LEU A 50 -2.05 -0.81 5.83
CA LEU A 50 -1.11 -0.29 4.85
C LEU A 50 0.21 -1.04 4.94
N HIS A 51 0.70 -1.45 3.78
CA HIS A 51 1.95 -2.17 3.60
C HIS A 51 2.81 -1.50 2.52
N ALA A 52 4.04 -1.99 2.38
CA ALA A 52 4.91 -1.67 1.27
C ALA A 52 5.53 -2.96 0.74
N THR A 53 5.58 -3.09 -0.58
CA THR A 53 6.01 -4.31 -1.26
C THR A 53 7.46 -4.68 -0.93
N GLY A 54 8.28 -3.68 -0.59
CA GLY A 54 9.72 -3.80 -0.37
C GLY A 54 10.51 -3.88 -1.68
N PHE A 55 9.87 -3.68 -2.83
CA PHE A 55 10.48 -3.66 -4.15
C PHE A 55 9.71 -2.70 -5.08
N SER A 56 10.36 -2.18 -6.10
CA SER A 56 9.67 -1.65 -7.28
C SER A 56 9.91 -2.57 -8.47
N ARG A 57 9.08 -2.43 -9.51
CA ARG A 57 9.31 -3.13 -10.78
C ARG A 57 10.64 -2.74 -11.43
N ILE A 58 11.06 -1.49 -11.28
CA ILE A 58 12.33 -0.98 -11.82
C ILE A 58 13.52 -1.72 -11.19
N ASP A 59 13.43 -1.98 -9.88
CA ASP A 59 14.50 -2.55 -9.06
C ASP A 59 14.44 -4.07 -8.89
N ALA A 60 13.59 -4.78 -9.64
CA ALA A 60 13.47 -6.24 -9.57
C ALA A 60 14.27 -6.93 -10.69
N PRO A 61 15.60 -7.11 -10.57
CA PRO A 61 16.40 -7.80 -11.57
C PRO A 61 15.99 -9.28 -11.65
N GLY A 62 15.93 -9.82 -12.87
CA GLY A 62 15.63 -11.23 -13.13
C GLY A 62 14.15 -11.61 -13.12
N ARG A 63 13.23 -10.65 -13.06
CA ARG A 63 11.83 -10.93 -13.40
C ARG A 63 11.68 -11.05 -14.91
N ASP A 64 11.02 -12.12 -15.33
CA ASP A 64 10.58 -12.28 -16.71
C ASP A 64 9.62 -11.12 -17.05
N ARG A 65 10.09 -10.22 -17.93
CA ARG A 65 9.32 -9.04 -18.39
C ARG A 65 8.47 -9.35 -19.62
N SER A 66 8.32 -10.63 -19.99
CA SER A 66 7.47 -11.05 -21.11
C SER A 66 5.97 -10.96 -20.81
N GLY A 67 5.60 -10.87 -19.53
CA GLY A 67 4.22 -10.66 -19.06
C GLY A 67 3.78 -9.20 -19.01
N SER A 68 2.50 -8.98 -18.70
CA SER A 68 1.96 -7.64 -18.46
C SER A 68 2.60 -6.99 -17.23
N GLU A 69 2.63 -5.66 -17.15
CA GLU A 69 3.23 -4.97 -16.01
C GLU A 69 2.59 -5.35 -14.67
N GLN A 70 1.34 -5.77 -14.71
CA GLN A 70 0.55 -6.13 -13.56
C GLN A 70 0.87 -7.55 -13.04
N ASP A 71 1.37 -8.44 -13.91
CA ASP A 71 1.73 -9.83 -13.55
C ASP A 71 2.81 -9.89 -12.46
N ASP A 72 3.59 -8.82 -12.35
CA ASP A 72 4.60 -8.64 -11.31
C ASP A 72 4.01 -8.63 -9.89
N PHE A 73 2.73 -8.33 -9.73
CA PHE A 73 2.09 -8.18 -8.43
C PHE A 73 1.19 -9.34 -8.05
N ASP A 74 0.92 -10.29 -8.96
CA ASP A 74 -0.06 -11.35 -8.80
C ASP A 74 0.16 -12.27 -7.58
N HIS A 75 1.43 -12.40 -7.17
CA HIS A 75 1.87 -13.18 -6.01
C HIS A 75 1.99 -12.36 -4.71
N THR A 76 1.50 -11.13 -4.69
CA THR A 76 1.52 -10.27 -3.50
C THR A 76 0.43 -10.70 -2.52
N ILE A 77 0.75 -10.76 -1.23
CA ILE A 77 -0.22 -11.09 -0.16
C ILE A 77 -1.01 -9.82 0.19
N ALA A 78 -1.88 -9.39 -0.72
CA ALA A 78 -2.68 -8.18 -0.55
C ALA A 78 -4.03 -8.29 -1.26
N HIS A 79 -4.96 -7.42 -0.85
CA HIS A 79 -6.21 -7.21 -1.57
C HIS A 79 -5.97 -6.24 -2.72
N PHE A 80 -5.18 -5.19 -2.47
CA PHE A 80 -4.83 -4.17 -3.47
C PHE A 80 -3.34 -3.86 -3.48
N VAL A 81 -2.85 -3.45 -4.65
CA VAL A 81 -1.55 -2.82 -4.82
C VAL A 81 -1.74 -1.43 -5.43
N VAL A 82 -1.07 -0.42 -4.87
CA VAL A 82 -0.98 0.92 -5.44
C VAL A 82 0.40 1.08 -6.07
N ARG A 83 0.46 1.22 -7.39
CA ARG A 83 1.71 1.31 -8.16
C ARG A 83 2.30 2.71 -8.16
N GLN A 84 3.59 2.82 -8.46
CA GLN A 84 4.29 4.11 -8.51
C GLN A 84 3.73 5.08 -9.56
N ASN A 85 3.11 4.56 -10.62
CA ASN A 85 2.45 5.37 -11.65
C ASN A 85 1.02 5.81 -11.27
N GLY A 86 0.51 5.42 -10.10
CA GLY A 86 -0.85 5.74 -9.64
C GLY A 86 -1.92 4.71 -10.02
N ASP A 87 -1.59 3.65 -10.76
CA ASP A 87 -2.54 2.55 -10.98
C ASP A 87 -2.85 1.83 -9.67
N VAL A 88 -4.11 1.44 -9.50
CA VAL A 88 -4.52 0.52 -8.44
C VAL A 88 -4.87 -0.83 -9.05
N ILE A 89 -4.25 -1.90 -8.55
CA ILE A 89 -4.55 -3.27 -8.93
C ILE A 89 -5.35 -3.92 -7.81
N ARG A 90 -6.53 -4.46 -8.11
CA ARG A 90 -7.25 -5.36 -7.19
C ARG A 90 -6.78 -6.79 -7.42
N LEU A 91 -6.07 -7.35 -6.46
CA LEU A 91 -5.53 -8.69 -6.51
C LEU A 91 -6.48 -9.72 -5.92
N ARG A 92 -7.22 -9.42 -4.86
CA ARG A 92 -8.11 -10.39 -4.22
C ARG A 92 -9.44 -9.73 -3.84
N PRO A 93 -10.56 -10.45 -3.90
CA PRO A 93 -11.84 -9.94 -3.43
C PRO A 93 -11.80 -9.77 -1.90
N TYR A 94 -12.66 -8.90 -1.36
CA TYR A 94 -12.62 -8.53 0.06
C TYR A 94 -12.83 -9.71 1.00
N GLU A 95 -13.63 -10.69 0.57
CA GLU A 95 -14.02 -11.85 1.34
C GLU A 95 -12.82 -12.76 1.65
N VAL A 96 -11.75 -12.74 0.84
CA VAL A 96 -10.64 -13.69 0.96
C VAL A 96 -9.73 -13.36 2.13
N LEU A 97 -9.50 -14.34 3.01
CA LEU A 97 -8.56 -14.23 4.12
C LEU A 97 -7.12 -14.43 3.64
N LEU A 98 -6.29 -13.42 3.88
CA LEU A 98 -4.88 -13.42 3.51
C LEU A 98 -3.99 -13.94 4.66
N ASN A 99 -2.78 -14.38 4.33
CA ASN A 99 -1.76 -14.75 5.30
C ASN A 99 -1.04 -13.50 5.82
N ASN A 100 -1.76 -12.66 6.55
CA ASN A 100 -1.25 -11.42 7.12
C ASN A 100 -1.87 -11.13 8.49
N THR A 101 -1.39 -10.05 9.11
CA THR A 101 -1.92 -9.62 10.41
C THR A 101 -3.29 -8.99 10.24
N LEU A 102 -4.23 -9.31 11.14
CA LEU A 102 -5.64 -8.92 11.05
C LEU A 102 -6.35 -9.42 9.78
N ALA A 103 -5.96 -10.57 9.25
CA ALA A 103 -6.61 -11.16 8.08
C ALA A 103 -8.15 -11.23 8.21
N GLU A 104 -8.65 -11.52 9.41
CA GLU A 104 -10.07 -11.70 9.70
C GLU A 104 -10.89 -10.41 9.67
N SER A 105 -10.26 -9.24 9.75
CA SER A 105 -10.98 -7.96 9.84
C SER A 105 -10.44 -6.84 8.95
N SER A 106 -9.40 -7.10 8.14
CA SER A 106 -8.71 -6.05 7.39
C SER A 106 -8.77 -6.19 5.87
N VAL A 107 -8.82 -5.05 5.18
CA VAL A 107 -8.34 -4.93 3.79
C VAL A 107 -6.86 -4.59 3.82
N SER A 108 -6.07 -5.19 2.93
CA SER A 108 -4.62 -5.03 2.92
C SER A 108 -4.18 -4.38 1.63
N ILE A 109 -3.51 -3.24 1.75
CA ILE A 109 -3.09 -2.39 0.63
C ILE A 109 -1.56 -2.32 0.65
N GLU A 110 -0.94 -2.77 -0.43
CA GLU A 110 0.51 -2.71 -0.62
C GLU A 110 0.88 -1.53 -1.52
N PHE A 111 1.75 -0.64 -1.03
CA PHE A 111 2.34 0.40 -1.85
C PHE A 111 3.61 -0.13 -2.52
N GLU A 112 3.66 -0.07 -3.85
CA GLU A 112 4.84 -0.42 -4.62
C GLU A 112 6.03 0.46 -4.21
N GLY A 113 7.02 -0.13 -3.54
CA GLY A 113 8.26 0.54 -3.21
C GLY A 113 8.99 -0.07 -2.01
N ASN A 114 10.24 0.35 -1.89
CA ASN A 114 11.08 0.14 -0.71
C ASN A 114 11.35 1.51 -0.06
N PHE A 115 10.42 1.99 0.75
CA PHE A 115 10.50 3.34 1.31
C PHE A 115 11.58 3.45 2.39
N PRO A 116 12.31 4.58 2.46
CA PRO A 116 13.36 4.77 3.45
C PRO A 116 12.79 4.83 4.87
N PRO A 117 13.54 4.37 5.89
CA PRO A 117 13.21 4.64 7.28
C PRO A 117 13.42 6.10 7.63
N PHE A 118 12.78 6.53 8.73
CA PHE A 118 12.77 7.94 9.12
C PHE A 118 14.17 8.51 9.40
N ASP A 119 15.08 7.71 9.96
CA ASP A 119 16.45 8.14 10.24
C ASP A 119 17.28 8.38 8.96
N GLU A 120 17.05 7.60 7.90
CA GLU A 120 17.61 7.85 6.57
C GLU A 120 17.05 9.15 5.96
N ILE A 121 15.74 9.40 6.12
CA ILE A 121 15.07 10.63 5.67
C ILE A 121 15.66 11.84 6.40
N GLN A 122 15.68 11.80 7.74
CA GLN A 122 16.14 12.91 8.57
C GLN A 122 17.59 13.32 8.28
N ARG A 123 18.44 12.36 7.92
CA ARG A 123 19.85 12.61 7.63
C ARG A 123 20.11 12.96 6.16
N ASN A 124 19.09 12.98 5.30
CA ASN A 124 19.23 13.06 3.85
C ASN A 124 20.22 12.02 3.30
N ARG A 125 20.15 10.79 3.85
CA ARG A 125 21.01 9.65 3.49
C ARG A 125 20.18 8.49 2.98
N ILE A 126 19.31 8.79 2.02
CA ILE A 126 18.45 7.79 1.39
C ILE A 126 19.32 6.85 0.55
N GLY A 127 19.31 5.56 0.89
CA GLY A 127 20.08 4.55 0.15
C GLY A 127 19.63 4.43 -1.31
N ARG A 128 20.54 4.05 -2.21
CA ARG A 128 20.25 3.93 -3.66
C ARG A 128 19.13 2.95 -4.02
N SER A 129 18.83 1.99 -3.15
CA SER A 129 17.75 1.00 -3.33
C SER A 129 16.42 1.42 -2.70
N ARG A 130 16.31 2.68 -2.26
CA ARG A 130 15.13 3.23 -1.61
C ARG A 130 14.33 4.05 -2.60
N HIS A 131 13.02 4.02 -2.41
CA HIS A 131 12.07 4.73 -3.25
C HIS A 131 11.45 5.89 -2.50
N THR A 132 11.25 7.00 -3.18
CA THR A 132 10.34 8.06 -2.73
C THR A 132 8.91 7.68 -3.12
N LEU A 133 7.92 8.06 -2.32
CA LEU A 133 6.50 7.89 -2.65
C LEU A 133 6.10 8.95 -3.70
N PRO A 134 5.84 8.58 -4.97
CA PRO A 134 5.43 9.56 -5.98
C PRO A 134 4.05 10.15 -5.63
N LEU A 135 3.82 11.41 -6.01
CA LEU A 135 2.54 12.09 -5.73
C LEU A 135 1.34 11.34 -6.33
N VAL A 136 1.48 10.83 -7.57
CA VAL A 136 0.41 10.03 -8.20
C VAL A 136 0.07 8.77 -7.39
N GLN A 137 1.07 8.10 -6.80
CA GLN A 137 0.87 6.94 -5.94
C GLN A 137 0.23 7.33 -4.60
N LEU A 138 0.63 8.47 -4.02
CA LEU A 138 0.01 9.04 -2.82
C LEU A 138 -1.48 9.31 -3.07
N PHE A 139 -1.82 10.03 -4.14
CA PHE A 139 -3.20 10.39 -4.46
C PHE A 139 -4.06 9.17 -4.77
N ALA A 140 -3.53 8.20 -5.53
CA ALA A 140 -4.19 6.92 -5.77
C ALA A 140 -4.44 6.17 -4.46
N GLY A 141 -3.49 6.18 -3.54
CA GLY A 141 -3.63 5.60 -2.20
C GLY A 141 -4.75 6.23 -1.39
N ARG A 142 -4.84 7.57 -1.37
CA ARG A 142 -5.92 8.31 -0.69
C ARG A 142 -7.28 7.99 -1.29
N ALA A 143 -7.39 8.05 -2.62
CA ALA A 143 -8.62 7.76 -3.34
C ALA A 143 -9.08 6.31 -3.12
N LEU A 144 -8.15 5.34 -3.08
CA LEU A 144 -8.46 3.95 -2.77
C LEU A 144 -8.98 3.77 -1.34
N VAL A 145 -8.34 4.38 -0.35
CA VAL A 145 -8.81 4.32 1.05
C VAL A 145 -10.23 4.89 1.16
N GLN A 146 -10.48 6.06 0.56
CA GLN A 146 -11.80 6.66 0.55
C GLN A 146 -12.83 5.76 -0.13
N HIS A 147 -12.48 5.16 -1.27
CA HIS A 147 -13.33 4.22 -1.99
C HIS A 147 -13.72 3.02 -1.13
N ILE A 148 -12.75 2.37 -0.46
CA ILE A 148 -13.00 1.21 0.40
C ILE A 148 -13.90 1.58 1.59
N VAL A 149 -13.66 2.72 2.24
CA VAL A 149 -14.49 3.20 3.36
C VAL A 149 -15.94 3.43 2.91
N GLN A 150 -16.13 4.02 1.73
CA GLN A 150 -17.47 4.25 1.17
C GLN A 150 -18.16 2.95 0.75
N GLU A 151 -17.43 2.03 0.12
CA GLU A 151 -17.96 0.78 -0.40
C GLU A 151 -18.36 -0.19 0.72
N LEU A 152 -17.49 -0.37 1.71
CA LEU A 152 -17.72 -1.35 2.78
C LEU A 152 -18.56 -0.81 3.93
N ASN A 153 -18.56 0.50 4.17
CA ASN A 153 -19.27 1.21 5.25
C ASN A 153 -19.02 0.75 6.70
N THR A 154 -18.32 -0.36 6.91
CA THR A 154 -17.93 -0.91 8.22
C THR A 154 -16.51 -0.55 8.63
N VAL A 155 -15.72 0.06 7.74
CA VAL A 155 -14.33 0.41 8.00
C VAL A 155 -14.24 1.63 8.92
N GLU A 156 -13.73 1.43 10.12
CA GLU A 156 -13.57 2.47 11.14
C GLU A 156 -12.10 2.75 11.48
N MET A 157 -11.19 1.89 11.03
CA MET A 157 -9.79 1.89 11.45
C MET A 157 -8.81 1.81 10.28
N ILE A 158 -7.63 2.38 10.46
CA ILE A 158 -6.50 2.26 9.54
C ILE A 158 -5.19 2.11 10.31
N PHE A 159 -4.37 1.16 9.88
CA PHE A 159 -3.11 0.84 10.52
C PHE A 159 -1.97 0.77 9.51
N GLY A 160 -0.78 1.18 9.93
CA GLY A 160 0.46 0.75 9.28
C GLY A 160 0.82 -0.65 9.75
N HIS A 161 1.29 -1.52 8.86
CA HIS A 161 1.66 -2.90 9.21
C HIS A 161 2.54 -2.98 10.48
N ARG A 162 3.48 -2.05 10.69
CA ARG A 162 4.33 -1.99 11.89
C ARG A 162 3.56 -1.96 13.20
N GLN A 163 2.37 -1.34 13.23
CA GLN A 163 1.55 -1.23 14.45
C GLN A 163 1.02 -2.59 14.89
N LYS A 164 1.04 -3.59 14.01
CA LYS A 164 0.51 -4.93 14.26
C LYS A 164 1.61 -5.99 14.27
N THR A 165 2.87 -5.63 14.05
CA THR A 165 3.97 -6.61 14.10
C THR A 165 4.76 -6.48 15.39
N THR A 166 4.69 -7.51 16.24
CA THR A 166 5.65 -7.72 17.35
C THR A 166 7.02 -8.24 16.86
N LEU A 167 7.17 -8.43 15.55
CA LEU A 167 8.28 -9.16 14.91
C LEU A 167 9.45 -8.24 14.52
N GLY A 168 10.29 -7.85 15.48
CA GLY A 168 11.69 -7.42 15.31
C GLY A 168 12.02 -6.32 14.27
N ALA A 169 13.29 -5.91 14.22
CA ALA A 169 13.78 -4.78 13.42
C ALA A 169 13.49 -4.85 11.90
N GLY A 170 13.16 -6.04 11.36
CA GLY A 170 13.00 -6.27 9.91
C GLY A 170 11.67 -5.83 9.29
N ARG A 171 10.61 -5.62 10.09
CA ARG A 171 9.29 -5.14 9.61
C ARG A 171 8.87 -3.82 10.26
N ALA A 172 9.70 -3.27 11.14
CA ALA A 172 9.48 -2.01 11.84
C ALA A 172 9.26 -0.81 10.90
N ASN A 173 9.75 -0.87 9.66
CA ASN A 173 9.59 0.20 8.69
C ASN A 173 8.40 0.05 7.73
N CYS A 174 7.53 -0.95 7.88
CA CYS A 174 6.38 -1.12 6.97
C CYS A 174 5.16 -0.36 7.51
N PRO A 175 4.42 0.45 6.72
CA PRO A 175 4.56 0.70 5.28
C PRO A 175 5.63 1.72 4.90
N GLY A 176 6.18 2.45 5.88
CA GLY A 176 7.17 3.50 5.69
C GLY A 176 6.63 4.83 6.18
N PRO A 177 7.50 5.75 6.64
CA PRO A 177 7.08 7.03 7.18
C PRO A 177 6.26 7.85 6.17
N TYR A 178 6.68 7.92 4.90
CA TYR A 178 5.97 8.66 3.86
C TYR A 178 4.56 8.11 3.59
N VAL A 179 4.42 6.79 3.43
CA VAL A 179 3.11 6.18 3.18
C VAL A 179 2.18 6.38 4.38
N TRP A 180 2.68 6.16 5.59
CA TRP A 180 1.88 6.38 6.79
C TRP A 180 1.45 7.84 6.93
N TYR A 181 2.39 8.79 6.86
CA TYR A 181 2.08 10.21 7.05
C TYR A 181 1.10 10.70 5.97
N ASN A 182 1.34 10.38 4.71
CA ASN A 182 0.57 10.96 3.62
C ASN A 182 -0.76 10.26 3.36
N VAL A 183 -0.93 8.99 3.74
CA VAL A 183 -2.16 8.23 3.49
C VAL A 183 -2.83 7.82 4.81
N GLY A 184 -2.09 7.19 5.73
CA GLY A 184 -2.63 6.73 7.01
C GLY A 184 -3.11 7.87 7.91
N LYS A 185 -2.22 8.81 8.26
CA LYS A 185 -2.54 9.99 9.07
C LYS A 185 -3.57 10.87 8.37
N TRP A 186 -3.44 11.09 7.05
CA TRP A 186 -4.46 11.80 6.27
C TRP A 186 -5.85 11.17 6.41
N ALA A 187 -5.98 9.84 6.34
CA ALA A 187 -7.27 9.17 6.48
C ALA A 187 -7.84 9.30 7.90
N VAL A 188 -6.99 9.29 8.93
CA VAL A 188 -7.40 9.61 10.30
C VAL A 188 -7.97 11.02 10.39
N GLU A 189 -7.25 12.01 9.87
CA GLU A 189 -7.60 13.43 9.99
C GLU A 189 -8.77 13.84 9.10
N THR A 190 -8.92 13.22 7.93
CA THR A 190 -9.88 13.63 6.89
C THR A 190 -11.12 12.75 6.85
N LEU A 191 -10.96 11.45 7.06
CA LEU A 191 -12.06 10.47 6.99
C LEU A 191 -12.54 10.04 8.38
N GLY A 192 -11.91 10.54 9.45
CA GLY A 192 -12.28 10.21 10.83
C GLY A 192 -11.95 8.77 11.25
N LEU A 193 -11.08 8.08 10.51
CA LEU A 193 -10.65 6.72 10.86
C LEU A 193 -9.82 6.75 12.14
N ARG A 194 -9.85 5.66 12.91
CA ARG A 194 -9.01 5.46 14.10
C ARG A 194 -7.73 4.73 13.73
N ASN A 195 -6.61 5.07 14.36
CA ASN A 195 -5.34 4.34 14.24
C ASN A 195 -4.95 3.60 15.53
N SER A 196 -5.91 3.43 16.43
CA SER A 196 -5.80 2.71 17.69
C SER A 196 -6.93 1.67 17.79
N GLY A 197 -6.68 0.55 18.47
CA GLY A 197 -7.63 -0.56 18.55
C GLY A 197 -6.97 -1.87 18.12
N HIS A 198 -7.68 -2.99 18.26
CA HIS A 198 -7.15 -4.33 17.91
C HIS A 198 -5.85 -4.73 18.62
N GLY A 199 -5.44 -4.06 19.71
CA GLY A 199 -4.09 -4.20 20.29
C GLY A 199 -2.98 -3.67 19.38
N ALA A 200 -3.27 -2.65 18.57
CA ALA A 200 -2.27 -1.95 17.76
C ALA A 200 -1.33 -1.12 18.64
N GLU A 201 -0.03 -1.21 18.35
CA GLU A 201 0.96 -0.30 18.88
C GLU A 201 0.81 1.09 18.27
N MET A 202 1.42 2.07 18.94
CA MET A 202 1.49 3.43 18.41
C MET A 202 2.45 3.49 17.22
N ILE A 203 2.08 4.31 16.23
CA ILE A 203 3.06 4.79 15.25
C ILE A 203 4.10 5.66 15.98
N PRO A 204 5.38 5.60 15.61
CA PRO A 204 6.37 6.48 16.22
C PRO A 204 6.03 7.93 15.98
N VAL A 205 6.26 8.75 16.99
CA VAL A 205 6.00 10.18 16.93
C VAL A 205 6.75 10.84 15.77
N GLU A 206 7.91 10.32 15.40
CA GLU A 206 8.72 10.80 14.28
C GLU A 206 8.01 10.63 12.93
N TRP A 207 7.12 9.65 12.80
CA TRP A 207 6.34 9.46 11.57
C TRP A 207 5.15 10.43 11.47
N LEU A 208 5.00 11.33 12.43
CA LEU A 208 4.03 12.44 12.43
C LEU A 208 4.71 13.79 12.12
N ASP A 209 5.99 13.77 11.76
CA ASP A 209 6.76 14.96 11.46
C ASP A 209 6.35 15.56 10.10
N ASN A 210 6.07 16.87 10.08
CA ASN A 210 5.63 17.59 8.89
C ASN A 210 6.64 17.57 7.73
N ARG A 211 7.92 17.23 7.97
CA ARG A 211 8.90 16.99 6.90
C ARG A 211 8.56 15.80 6.00
N LEU A 212 7.64 14.95 6.44
CA LEU A 212 7.10 13.85 5.63
C LEU A 212 5.95 14.29 4.73
N ASP A 213 5.48 15.53 4.85
CA ASP A 213 4.45 16.08 3.98
C ASP A 213 5.02 16.30 2.58
N LEU A 214 4.60 15.44 1.65
CA LEU A 214 5.04 15.52 0.26
C LEU A 214 4.21 16.54 -0.55
N LEU A 215 3.18 17.15 0.04
CA LEU A 215 2.28 18.06 -0.66
C LEU A 215 2.81 19.50 -0.71
N TRP A 216 3.85 19.83 0.06
CA TRP A 216 4.29 21.22 0.22
C TRP A 216 5.82 21.34 0.30
N GLY A 217 6.48 21.55 -0.84
CA GLY A 217 7.79 22.20 -0.88
C GLY A 217 8.87 21.60 -1.78
N ASP A 218 8.82 20.31 -2.12
CA ASP A 218 9.95 19.63 -2.78
C ASP A 218 9.64 19.04 -4.16
N VAL A 219 8.52 19.44 -4.79
CA VAL A 219 8.22 19.03 -6.16
C VAL A 219 8.92 19.98 -7.13
N THR A 220 9.66 19.41 -8.08
CA THR A 220 10.21 20.13 -9.24
C THR A 220 9.13 21.00 -9.90
N PRO A 221 9.50 22.17 -10.50
CA PRO A 221 8.55 23.20 -10.96
C PRO A 221 7.43 22.74 -11.91
N ASP A 222 7.57 21.55 -12.50
CA ASP A 222 6.69 21.04 -13.55
C ASP A 222 5.53 20.17 -13.03
N PHE A 223 5.38 19.98 -11.71
CA PHE A 223 4.25 19.24 -11.13
C PHE A 223 3.23 20.18 -10.47
N PRO A 224 1.93 19.97 -10.72
CA PRO A 224 0.88 20.80 -10.16
C PRO A 224 0.84 20.68 -8.63
N THR A 225 0.88 21.83 -7.96
CA THR A 225 0.95 21.97 -6.49
C THR A 225 -0.42 22.08 -5.82
N ASP A 226 -1.51 22.03 -6.61
CA ASP A 226 -2.88 22.07 -6.11
C ASP A 226 -3.76 20.96 -6.68
N GLU A 227 -4.79 20.59 -5.92
CA GLU A 227 -5.68 19.46 -6.21
C GLU A 227 -6.46 19.64 -7.52
N VAL A 228 -6.76 20.88 -7.93
CA VAL A 228 -7.48 21.18 -9.16
C VAL A 228 -6.57 20.96 -10.37
N SER A 229 -5.36 21.49 -10.32
CA SER A 229 -4.35 21.31 -11.36
C SER A 229 -3.90 19.86 -11.48
N PHE A 230 -3.85 19.10 -10.38
CA PHE A 230 -3.61 17.65 -10.43
C PHE A 230 -4.78 16.90 -11.08
N ARG A 231 -6.04 17.22 -10.73
CA ARG A 231 -7.20 16.61 -11.38
C ARG A 231 -7.22 16.88 -12.89
N ASN A 232 -6.88 18.10 -13.29
CA ASN A 232 -6.77 18.48 -14.69
C ASN A 232 -5.63 17.73 -15.38
N MET A 233 -4.45 17.61 -14.74
CA MET A 233 -3.34 16.82 -15.27
C MET A 233 -3.71 15.35 -15.48
N ILE A 234 -4.41 14.73 -14.52
CA ILE A 234 -4.89 13.36 -14.65
C ILE A 234 -5.94 13.23 -15.77
N GLN A 235 -6.80 14.24 -15.94
CA GLN A 235 -7.76 14.32 -17.04
C GLN A 235 -7.05 14.43 -18.40
N ASP A 236 -6.04 15.28 -18.51
CA ASP A 236 -5.29 15.52 -19.75
C ASP A 236 -4.47 14.28 -20.17
N LEU A 237 -3.84 13.60 -19.20
CA LEU A 237 -3.17 12.31 -19.41
C LEU A 237 -4.16 11.23 -19.86
N SER A 238 -5.38 11.21 -19.33
CA SER A 238 -6.41 10.25 -19.74
C SER A 238 -6.97 10.53 -21.14
N ASN A 239 -6.81 11.77 -21.65
CA ASN A 239 -7.28 12.20 -22.96
C ASN A 239 -6.19 12.10 -24.06
N GLY A 240 -5.00 11.58 -23.75
CA GLY A 240 -3.91 11.42 -24.71
C GLY A 240 -3.36 12.74 -25.26
N GLN A 241 -3.58 13.85 -24.55
CA GLN A 241 -3.02 15.15 -24.92
C GLN A 241 -1.61 15.23 -24.32
N PHE A 242 -0.59 15.07 -25.16
CA PHE A 242 0.80 15.40 -24.79
C PHE A 242 1.13 16.81 -25.31
N TYR A 243 1.77 17.61 -24.47
CA TYR A 243 2.66 18.70 -24.89
C TYR A 243 4.08 18.18 -25.04
#